data_AF-A0A258C0Q4-F1
#
_entry.id   AF-A0A258C0Q4-F1
#
_cell.length_a   1.000
_cell.length_b   1.000
_cell.length_c   1.000
_cell.angle_alpha   90.00
_cell.angle_beta   90.00
_cell.angle_gamma   90.00
#
_symmetry.space_group_name_H-M   'P 1'
#
loop_
_entity.id
_entity.type
_entity.pdbx_description
1 polymer ?
#
loop_
_entity_poly.entity_id
_entity_poly.type
_entity_poly.pdbx_seq_one_letter_code
_entity_poly.pdbx_strand_id
1 'polypeptide(L)'
;RLDLFLDPEDRQELGAELEPVDRLKFRDTKKYKDRLAAAQKDTGEKDALVVMQGRLKGMPLVASAFEFNFMGGSMGSVVGARFVRGAERALEQRIPYVCFSASGGARMQEALFSLMQMAKTSAALARLREEGIPFISVMTDPVYGGVSASLAMLGDLNVAEPNALIGFAGPRVIEQTVREKLPAGFQRSEFLLEHGALDMIVSRLEMRDRLASALSMLTGAPAPAPSAEQALDAVADEASDDA
;
A
#
# COMPACT_ATOMS: atom_id res chain seq x y z
N ARG A 1 -7.38 8.56 -0.42
CA ARG A 1 -6.49 8.00 0.63
C ARG A 1 -5.33 8.95 0.94
N LEU A 2 -4.50 9.25 -0.06
CA LEU A 2 -3.31 10.08 0.13
C LEU A 2 -3.64 11.48 0.67
N ASP A 3 -4.80 12.04 0.33
CA ASP A 3 -5.26 13.32 0.90
C ASP A 3 -5.43 13.33 2.41
N LEU A 4 -5.91 12.23 2.97
CA LEU A 4 -6.09 12.06 4.42
C LEU A 4 -4.76 11.80 5.13
N PHE A 5 -3.79 11.23 4.40
CA PHE A 5 -2.53 10.78 4.97
C PHE A 5 -1.43 11.84 4.92
N LEU A 6 -1.29 12.56 3.81
CA LEU A 6 -0.29 13.61 3.64
C LEU A 6 -0.78 14.95 4.19
N ASP A 7 0.13 15.83 4.58
CA ASP A 7 -0.14 17.26 4.81
C ASP A 7 -0.69 17.88 3.52
N PRO A 8 -1.62 18.86 3.58
CA PRO A 8 -2.30 19.39 2.39
C PRO A 8 -1.39 20.13 1.41
N GLU A 9 -0.29 20.69 1.90
CA GLU A 9 0.65 21.52 1.13
C GLU A 9 1.85 20.70 0.61
N ASP A 10 2.57 21.27 -0.36
CA ASP A 10 3.86 20.74 -0.85
C ASP A 10 3.79 19.29 -1.36
N ARG A 11 2.73 18.96 -2.10
CA ARG A 11 2.54 17.64 -2.73
C ARG A 11 2.95 17.66 -4.19
N GLN A 12 3.67 16.63 -4.61
CA GLN A 12 4.05 16.40 -6.01
C GLN A 12 3.70 14.97 -6.43
N GLU A 13 2.82 14.82 -7.42
CA GLU A 13 2.56 13.51 -8.03
C GLU A 13 3.75 13.05 -8.88
N LEU A 14 4.13 11.77 -8.75
CA LEU A 14 5.26 11.16 -9.43
C LEU A 14 4.77 10.12 -10.43
N GLY A 15 5.27 10.18 -11.67
CA GLY A 15 4.87 9.23 -12.72
C GLY A 15 3.46 9.49 -13.26
N ALA A 16 2.92 10.69 -13.07
CA ALA A 16 1.64 11.15 -13.62
C ALA A 16 1.63 11.09 -15.17
N GLU A 17 2.79 11.15 -15.80
CA GLU A 17 2.96 11.02 -17.25
C GLU A 17 2.81 9.58 -17.77
N LEU A 18 2.88 8.58 -16.89
CA LEU A 18 2.89 7.17 -17.29
C LEU A 18 1.47 6.65 -17.58
N GLU A 19 1.32 5.97 -18.73
CA GLU A 19 0.05 5.42 -19.20
C GLU A 19 0.21 3.98 -19.71
N PRO A 20 -0.82 3.13 -19.54
CA PRO A 20 -0.76 1.73 -19.94
C PRO A 20 -0.85 1.58 -21.45
N VAL A 21 -0.10 0.62 -21.99
CA VAL A 21 -0.09 0.30 -23.42
C VAL A 21 -0.41 -1.17 -23.63
N ASP A 22 -1.42 -1.45 -24.46
CA ASP A 22 -1.79 -2.82 -24.85
C ASP A 22 -0.79 -3.38 -25.88
N ARG A 23 0.33 -3.91 -25.39
CA ARG A 23 1.38 -4.53 -26.23
C ARG A 23 0.98 -5.90 -26.77
N LEU A 24 0.10 -6.61 -26.05
CA LEU A 24 -0.31 -7.97 -26.39
C LEU A 24 -1.53 -8.01 -27.32
N LYS A 25 -2.16 -6.86 -27.58
CA LYS A 25 -3.45 -6.75 -28.28
C LYS A 25 -4.49 -7.65 -27.61
N PHE A 26 -4.49 -7.66 -26.28
CA PHE A 26 -5.22 -8.64 -25.49
C PHE A 26 -6.74 -8.45 -25.64
N ARG A 27 -7.46 -9.57 -25.77
CA ARG A 27 -8.91 -9.58 -25.86
C ARG A 27 -9.49 -10.78 -25.13
N ASP A 28 -10.41 -10.49 -24.23
CA ASP A 28 -11.33 -11.48 -23.67
C ASP A 28 -12.76 -11.17 -24.14
N THR A 29 -13.74 -11.15 -23.23
CA THR A 29 -15.08 -10.60 -23.50
C THR A 29 -15.04 -9.14 -23.96
N LYS A 30 -14.01 -8.38 -23.58
CA LYS A 30 -13.73 -7.00 -24.01
C LYS A 30 -12.27 -6.87 -24.47
N LYS A 31 -11.97 -5.87 -25.30
CA LYS A 31 -10.57 -5.54 -25.61
C LYS A 31 -9.93 -4.89 -24.39
N TYR A 32 -8.65 -5.13 -24.15
CA TYR A 32 -7.95 -4.53 -23.01
C TYR A 32 -7.97 -2.99 -23.07
N LYS A 33 -7.75 -2.41 -24.26
CA LYS A 33 -7.86 -0.96 -24.48
C LYS A 33 -9.21 -0.37 -24.04
N ASP A 34 -10.31 -1.10 -24.27
CA ASP A 34 -11.65 -0.63 -23.88
C ASP A 34 -11.84 -0.72 -22.36
N ARG A 35 -11.25 -1.74 -21.71
CA ARG A 35 -11.24 -1.86 -20.23
C ARG A 35 -10.45 -0.72 -19.59
N LEU A 36 -9.30 -0.37 -20.16
CA LEU A 36 -8.48 0.76 -19.72
C LEU A 36 -9.25 2.08 -19.83
N ALA A 37 -9.82 2.36 -21.01
CA ALA A 37 -10.58 3.60 -21.21
C ALA A 37 -11.79 3.70 -20.27
N ALA A 38 -12.48 2.59 -20.01
CA ALA A 38 -13.57 2.56 -19.04
C ALA A 38 -13.08 2.83 -17.61
N ALA A 39 -12.03 2.13 -17.16
CA ALA A 39 -11.48 2.33 -15.82
C ALA A 39 -10.98 3.77 -15.62
N GLN A 40 -10.26 4.33 -16.60
CA GLN A 40 -9.79 5.72 -16.57
C GLN A 40 -10.94 6.73 -16.50
N LYS A 41 -12.04 6.47 -17.21
CA LYS A 41 -13.23 7.32 -17.15
C LYS A 41 -13.92 7.22 -15.79
N ASP A 42 -14.01 6.02 -15.23
CA ASP A 42 -14.76 5.76 -14.00
C ASP A 42 -14.01 6.26 -12.76
N THR A 43 -12.68 6.19 -12.75
CA THR A 43 -11.86 6.62 -11.60
C THR A 43 -11.23 8.00 -11.77
N GLY A 44 -11.06 8.48 -13.00
CA GLY A 44 -10.25 9.67 -13.30
C GLY A 44 -8.73 9.42 -13.26
N GLU A 45 -8.31 8.20 -12.93
CA GLU A 45 -6.90 7.83 -12.79
C GLU A 45 -6.35 7.21 -14.06
N LYS A 46 -5.05 7.40 -14.32
CA LYS A 46 -4.39 6.80 -15.49
C LYS A 46 -4.14 5.30 -15.34
N ASP A 47 -3.88 4.85 -14.12
CA ASP A 47 -3.66 3.46 -13.76
C ASP A 47 -3.94 3.25 -12.24
N ALA A 48 -3.83 2.01 -11.77
CA ALA A 48 -4.26 1.56 -10.44
C ALA A 48 -3.35 1.97 -9.27
N LEU A 49 -2.32 2.80 -9.49
CA LEU A 49 -1.44 3.27 -8.42
C LEU A 49 -1.16 4.76 -8.59
N VAL A 50 -1.43 5.52 -7.55
CA VAL A 50 -1.05 6.94 -7.43
C VAL A 50 0.15 7.03 -6.51
N VAL A 51 1.14 7.82 -6.89
CA VAL A 51 2.36 8.03 -6.11
C VAL A 51 2.57 9.52 -5.92
N MET A 52 2.74 9.95 -4.69
CA MET A 52 2.97 11.33 -4.33
C MET A 52 4.16 11.45 -3.40
N GLN A 53 5.02 12.42 -3.68
CA GLN A 53 5.88 13.00 -2.67
C GLN A 53 5.08 14.06 -1.90
N GLY A 54 5.31 14.13 -0.58
CA GLY A 54 4.75 15.17 0.25
C GLY A 54 5.32 15.10 1.66
N ARG A 55 4.50 15.53 2.63
CA ARG A 55 4.87 15.52 4.05
C ARG A 55 3.82 14.80 4.89
N LEU A 56 4.24 14.23 6.02
CA LEU A 56 3.39 13.65 7.05
C LEU A 56 3.75 14.32 8.37
N LYS A 57 2.90 15.22 8.86
CA LYS A 57 3.18 16.03 10.05
C LYS A 57 4.52 16.74 9.96
N GLY A 58 4.80 17.33 8.80
CA GLY A 58 6.04 18.02 8.49
C GLY A 58 7.20 17.12 8.07
N MET A 59 7.16 15.81 8.30
CA MET A 59 8.22 14.89 7.86
C MET A 59 8.12 14.63 6.34
N PRO A 60 9.18 14.83 5.54
CA PRO A 60 9.14 14.53 4.12
C PRO A 60 9.10 13.00 3.90
N LEU A 61 8.27 12.56 2.97
CA LEU A 61 8.18 11.15 2.55
C LEU A 61 7.62 11.03 1.14
N VAL A 62 7.76 9.82 0.59
CA VAL A 62 6.94 9.35 -0.53
C VAL A 62 5.79 8.52 0.02
N ALA A 63 4.61 8.66 -0.56
CA ALA A 63 3.47 7.79 -0.29
C ALA A 63 2.82 7.34 -1.60
N SER A 64 2.35 6.10 -1.64
CA SER A 64 1.58 5.56 -2.76
C SER A 64 0.31 4.88 -2.28
N ALA A 65 -0.72 4.89 -3.12
CA ALA A 65 -1.98 4.23 -2.82
C ALA A 65 -2.55 3.58 -4.07
N PHE A 66 -3.02 2.36 -3.92
CA PHE A 66 -3.74 1.66 -4.97
C PHE A 66 -5.16 2.22 -5.11
N GLU A 67 -5.64 2.32 -6.35
CA GLU A 67 -7.04 2.59 -6.68
C GLU A 67 -7.71 1.27 -7.05
N PHE A 68 -8.41 0.66 -6.09
CA PHE A 68 -9.03 -0.66 -6.29
C PHE A 68 -10.12 -0.63 -7.36
N ASN A 69 -10.83 0.49 -7.54
CA ASN A 69 -11.84 0.61 -8.58
C ASN A 69 -11.22 0.57 -10.00
N PHE A 70 -9.93 0.86 -10.13
CA PHE A 70 -9.20 0.68 -11.37
C PHE A 70 -8.87 -0.80 -11.56
N MET A 71 -9.78 -1.53 -12.21
CA MET A 71 -9.60 -2.94 -12.59
C MET A 71 -9.16 -3.84 -11.40
N GLY A 72 -9.77 -3.64 -10.23
CA GLY A 72 -9.47 -4.41 -9.01
C GLY A 72 -8.10 -4.10 -8.43
N GLY A 73 -7.56 -2.90 -8.65
CA GLY A 73 -6.22 -2.53 -8.19
C GLY A 73 -5.13 -3.39 -8.82
N SER A 74 -5.37 -3.98 -9.99
CA SER A 74 -4.49 -5.01 -10.53
C SER A 74 -3.13 -4.45 -10.95
N MET A 75 -2.05 -5.13 -10.53
CA MET A 75 -0.68 -4.69 -10.81
C MET A 75 -0.28 -5.02 -12.25
N GLY A 76 -0.23 -3.99 -13.10
CA GLY A 76 0.34 -4.02 -14.45
C GLY A 76 1.64 -3.21 -14.54
N SER A 77 2.14 -3.02 -15.75
CA SER A 77 3.43 -2.36 -16.03
C SER A 77 3.54 -0.96 -15.44
N VAL A 78 2.46 -0.19 -15.49
CA VAL A 78 2.43 1.19 -14.95
C VAL A 78 2.43 1.20 -13.44
N VAL A 79 1.67 0.32 -12.77
CA VAL A 79 1.72 0.16 -11.30
C VAL A 79 3.15 -0.08 -10.85
N GLY A 80 3.83 -1.07 -11.44
CA GLY A 80 5.21 -1.36 -11.08
C GLY A 80 6.18 -0.24 -11.47
N ALA A 81 5.94 0.50 -12.56
CA ALA A 81 6.78 1.64 -12.95
C ALA A 81 6.61 2.85 -12.01
N ARG A 82 5.37 3.20 -11.65
CA ARG A 82 5.06 4.27 -10.70
C ARG A 82 5.61 3.93 -9.31
N PHE A 83 5.43 2.70 -8.85
CA PHE A 83 5.98 2.25 -7.57
C PHE A 83 7.51 2.42 -7.53
N VAL A 84 8.21 1.98 -8.58
CA VAL A 84 9.66 2.13 -8.70
C VAL A 84 10.05 3.61 -8.75
N ARG A 85 9.32 4.46 -9.47
CA ARG A 85 9.56 5.92 -9.47
C ARG A 85 9.47 6.51 -8.06
N GLY A 86 8.49 6.07 -7.27
CA GLY A 86 8.37 6.45 -5.86
C GLY A 86 9.56 6.00 -5.02
N ALA A 87 9.96 4.73 -5.17
CA ALA A 87 11.13 4.19 -4.48
C ALA A 87 12.44 4.90 -4.89
N GLU A 88 12.61 5.22 -6.18
CA GLU A 88 13.76 5.99 -6.67
C GLU A 88 13.79 7.40 -6.10
N ARG A 89 12.63 8.07 -5.99
CA ARG A 89 12.55 9.40 -5.36
C ARG A 89 12.85 9.33 -3.86
N ALA A 90 12.32 8.31 -3.17
CA ALA A 90 12.62 8.06 -1.76
C ALA A 90 14.13 7.84 -1.54
N LEU A 91 14.75 7.07 -2.45
CA LEU A 91 16.19 6.82 -2.46
C LEU A 91 17.02 8.09 -2.70
N GLU A 92 16.67 8.85 -3.73
CA GLU A 92 17.35 10.10 -4.12
C GLU A 92 17.36 11.12 -2.98
N GLN A 93 16.22 11.28 -2.29
CA GLN A 93 16.06 12.26 -1.22
C GLN A 93 16.38 11.70 0.17
N ARG A 94 16.63 10.40 0.28
CA ARG A 94 16.81 9.65 1.54
C ARG A 94 15.64 9.86 2.51
N ILE A 95 14.41 9.77 1.99
CA ILE A 95 13.18 9.95 2.76
C ILE A 95 12.37 8.64 2.79
N PRO A 96 11.54 8.40 3.82
CA PRO A 96 10.75 7.18 3.93
C PRO A 96 9.76 6.99 2.78
N TYR A 97 9.30 5.74 2.60
CA TYR A 97 8.26 5.39 1.64
C TYR A 97 7.13 4.59 2.30
N VAL A 98 5.88 5.03 2.13
CA VAL A 98 4.68 4.32 2.61
C VAL A 98 3.81 3.88 1.42
N CYS A 99 3.37 2.63 1.38
CA CYS A 99 2.50 2.12 0.31
C CYS A 99 1.19 1.54 0.85
N PHE A 100 0.06 2.13 0.47
CA PHE A 100 -1.28 1.62 0.74
C PHE A 100 -1.71 0.65 -0.38
N SER A 101 -1.62 -0.64 -0.10
CA SER A 101 -1.94 -1.72 -1.03
C SER A 101 -3.42 -2.08 -0.98
N ALA A 102 -4.05 -2.17 -2.15
CA ALA A 102 -5.39 -2.70 -2.38
C ALA A 102 -5.41 -3.33 -3.77
N SER A 103 -5.42 -4.66 -3.86
CA SER A 103 -5.28 -5.36 -5.14
C SER A 103 -5.91 -6.74 -5.13
N GLY A 104 -6.56 -7.10 -6.22
CA GLY A 104 -6.95 -8.48 -6.53
C GLY A 104 -5.82 -9.34 -7.11
N GLY A 105 -4.64 -8.76 -7.40
CA GLY A 105 -3.48 -9.46 -7.92
C GLY A 105 -2.83 -8.83 -9.15
N ALA A 106 -2.13 -9.66 -9.94
CA ALA A 106 -1.45 -9.21 -11.16
C ALA A 106 -2.46 -8.94 -12.30
N ARG A 107 -2.17 -7.96 -13.15
CA ARG A 107 -3.03 -7.62 -14.29
C ARG A 107 -2.88 -8.65 -15.41
N MET A 108 -3.81 -9.59 -15.49
CA MET A 108 -3.75 -10.71 -16.44
C MET A 108 -3.63 -10.25 -17.91
N GLN A 109 -4.19 -9.09 -18.25
CA GLN A 109 -4.17 -8.56 -19.62
C GLN A 109 -2.76 -8.20 -20.12
N GLU A 110 -1.81 -8.00 -19.21
CA GLU A 110 -0.39 -7.77 -19.53
C GLU A 110 0.49 -9.01 -19.27
N ALA A 111 -0.10 -10.12 -18.80
CA ALA A 111 0.53 -11.43 -18.63
C ALA A 111 1.93 -11.38 -17.95
N LEU A 112 2.98 -11.79 -18.66
CA LEU A 112 4.35 -11.84 -18.14
C LEU A 112 4.85 -10.47 -17.68
N PHE A 113 4.41 -9.38 -18.33
CA PHE A 113 4.80 -8.03 -17.89
C PHE A 113 4.31 -7.77 -16.47
N SER A 114 3.09 -8.15 -16.13
CA SER A 114 2.54 -8.03 -14.76
C SER A 114 3.30 -8.90 -13.76
N LEU A 115 3.65 -10.13 -14.12
CA LEU A 115 4.44 -11.00 -13.25
C LEU A 115 5.82 -10.38 -12.95
N MET A 116 6.49 -9.85 -13.97
CA MET A 116 7.80 -9.21 -13.81
C MET A 116 7.75 -7.95 -12.95
N GLN A 117 6.58 -7.33 -12.75
CA GLN A 117 6.47 -6.21 -11.82
C GLN A 117 6.78 -6.62 -10.39
N MET A 118 6.44 -7.86 -9.99
CA MET A 118 6.79 -8.37 -8.66
C MET A 118 8.30 -8.33 -8.42
N ALA A 119 9.08 -8.90 -9.35
CA ALA A 119 10.53 -8.89 -9.27
C ALA A 119 11.09 -7.46 -9.30
N LYS A 120 10.54 -6.60 -10.17
CA LYS A 120 10.98 -5.21 -10.32
C LYS A 120 10.74 -4.37 -9.06
N THR A 121 9.56 -4.45 -8.46
CA THR A 121 9.23 -3.70 -7.24
C THR A 121 10.01 -4.23 -6.04
N SER A 122 10.16 -5.55 -5.93
CA SER A 122 10.98 -6.16 -4.86
C SER A 122 12.45 -5.77 -4.96
N ALA A 123 13.01 -5.68 -6.18
CA ALA A 123 14.38 -5.20 -6.38
C ALA A 123 14.55 -3.73 -5.97
N ALA A 124 13.55 -2.87 -6.23
CA ALA A 124 13.58 -1.49 -5.75
C ALA A 124 13.51 -1.40 -4.22
N LEU A 125 12.69 -2.22 -3.57
CA LEU A 125 12.63 -2.31 -2.11
C LEU A 125 13.92 -2.82 -1.49
N ALA A 126 14.58 -3.80 -2.12
CA ALA A 126 15.89 -4.28 -1.67
C ALA A 126 16.92 -3.15 -1.62
N ARG A 127 16.94 -2.26 -2.63
CA ARG A 127 17.81 -1.08 -2.66
C ARG A 127 17.49 -0.07 -1.55
N LEU A 128 16.21 0.14 -1.23
CA LEU A 128 15.83 1.00 -0.09
C LEU A 128 16.36 0.43 1.23
N ARG A 129 16.22 -0.88 1.42
CA ARG A 129 16.72 -1.58 2.61
C ARG A 129 18.24 -1.51 2.74
N GLU A 130 18.97 -1.74 1.65
CA GLU A 130 20.44 -1.62 1.63
C GLU A 130 20.93 -0.23 2.06
N GLU A 131 20.14 0.80 1.76
CA GLU A 131 20.44 2.21 2.07
C GLU A 131 19.86 2.69 3.40
N GLY A 132 19.21 1.79 4.15
CA GLY A 132 18.59 2.07 5.44
C GLY A 132 17.41 3.04 5.37
N ILE A 133 16.69 3.07 4.25
CA ILE A 133 15.52 3.94 4.05
C ILE A 133 14.25 3.17 4.42
N PRO A 134 13.48 3.63 5.43
CA PRO A 134 12.30 2.90 5.90
C PRO A 134 11.22 2.77 4.82
N PHE A 135 10.71 1.55 4.63
CA PHE A 135 9.53 1.26 3.84
C PHE A 135 8.42 0.65 4.71
N ILE A 136 7.26 1.30 4.76
CA ILE A 136 6.08 0.77 5.46
C ILE A 136 5.04 0.32 4.42
N SER A 137 4.65 -0.95 4.50
CA SER A 137 3.56 -1.50 3.72
C SER A 137 2.27 -1.48 4.53
N VAL A 138 1.24 -0.83 3.99
CA VAL A 138 -0.09 -0.76 4.60
C VAL A 138 -1.08 -1.52 3.72
N MET A 139 -1.62 -2.63 4.21
CA MET A 139 -2.60 -3.43 3.48
C MET A 139 -4.02 -3.03 3.84
N THR A 140 -4.81 -2.79 2.80
CA THR A 140 -6.21 -2.40 2.90
C THR A 140 -7.08 -3.40 2.14
N ASP A 141 -8.29 -3.64 2.63
CA ASP A 141 -9.14 -4.70 2.10
C ASP A 141 -9.51 -4.46 0.63
N PRO A 142 -9.23 -5.39 -0.31
CA PRO A 142 -8.45 -6.63 -0.19
C PRO A 142 -7.01 -6.52 -0.76
N VAL A 143 -6.09 -7.39 -0.34
CA VAL A 143 -4.74 -7.55 -0.94
C VAL A 143 -4.43 -9.02 -1.25
N TYR A 144 -4.47 -9.37 -2.54
CA TYR A 144 -4.26 -10.73 -3.03
C TYR A 144 -3.18 -10.87 -4.11
N GLY A 145 -2.76 -12.12 -4.34
CA GLY A 145 -2.02 -12.52 -5.52
C GLY A 145 -0.60 -11.96 -5.59
N GLY A 146 -0.24 -11.45 -6.78
CA GLY A 146 1.12 -10.97 -7.03
C GLY A 146 1.54 -9.80 -6.13
N VAL A 147 0.60 -8.94 -5.73
CA VAL A 147 0.89 -7.78 -4.85
C VAL A 147 1.17 -8.25 -3.43
N SER A 148 0.34 -9.16 -2.88
CA SER A 148 0.58 -9.75 -1.56
C SER A 148 1.90 -10.54 -1.51
N ALA A 149 2.26 -11.24 -2.58
CA ALA A 149 3.52 -12.00 -2.68
C ALA A 149 4.73 -11.16 -3.15
N SER A 150 4.63 -9.83 -3.13
CA SER A 150 5.75 -8.93 -3.46
C SER A 150 5.72 -7.69 -2.57
N LEU A 151 5.50 -6.50 -3.15
CA LEU A 151 5.67 -5.23 -2.46
C LEU A 151 4.84 -5.09 -1.17
N ALA A 152 3.69 -5.76 -1.05
CA ALA A 152 2.84 -5.60 0.13
C ALA A 152 3.33 -6.37 1.37
N MET A 153 4.21 -7.36 1.22
CA MET A 153 4.76 -8.17 2.33
C MET A 153 6.26 -7.93 2.58
N LEU A 154 6.84 -6.93 1.93
CA LEU A 154 8.26 -6.59 2.03
C LEU A 154 8.50 -5.28 2.78
N GLY A 155 7.53 -4.86 3.62
CA GLY A 155 7.69 -3.76 4.55
C GLY A 155 8.78 -4.04 5.58
N ASP A 156 9.45 -2.98 6.04
CA ASP A 156 10.12 -2.99 7.34
C ASP A 156 9.10 -2.99 8.48
N LEU A 157 7.91 -2.43 8.21
CA LEU A 157 6.68 -2.67 8.95
C LEU A 157 5.56 -3.06 7.99
N ASN A 158 4.89 -4.17 8.29
CA ASN A 158 3.68 -4.66 7.62
C ASN A 158 2.47 -4.33 8.51
N VAL A 159 1.71 -3.33 8.08
CA VAL A 159 0.53 -2.79 8.79
C VAL A 159 -0.73 -3.18 8.02
N ALA A 160 -1.80 -3.52 8.71
CA ALA A 160 -3.10 -3.74 8.07
C ALA A 160 -4.22 -2.89 8.69
N GLU A 161 -5.24 -2.57 7.91
CA GLU A 161 -6.52 -2.11 8.45
C GLU A 161 -7.30 -3.28 9.10
N PRO A 162 -8.16 -3.02 10.10
CA PRO A 162 -8.97 -4.05 10.74
C PRO A 162 -9.83 -4.83 9.75
N ASN A 163 -9.95 -6.15 9.99
CA ASN A 163 -10.67 -7.11 9.16
C ASN A 163 -10.23 -7.19 7.68
N ALA A 164 -9.08 -6.65 7.29
CA ALA A 164 -8.66 -6.67 5.89
C ALA A 164 -8.38 -8.09 5.38
N LEU A 165 -8.84 -8.44 4.17
CA LEU A 165 -8.55 -9.73 3.55
C LEU A 165 -7.20 -9.69 2.83
N ILE A 166 -6.26 -10.50 3.28
CA ILE A 166 -4.88 -10.51 2.80
C ILE A 166 -4.43 -11.96 2.59
N GLY A 167 -3.88 -12.27 1.40
CA GLY A 167 -3.26 -13.58 1.18
C GLY A 167 -2.82 -13.83 -0.24
N PHE A 168 -2.05 -14.88 -0.48
CA PHE A 168 -1.58 -15.18 -1.84
C PHE A 168 -2.70 -15.64 -2.78
N ALA A 169 -3.45 -16.67 -2.38
CA ALA A 169 -4.59 -17.17 -3.12
C ALA A 169 -5.90 -16.72 -2.46
N GLY A 170 -6.91 -16.41 -3.27
CA GLY A 170 -8.24 -16.09 -2.73
C GLY A 170 -8.88 -17.29 -2.00
N PRO A 171 -9.72 -17.06 -0.99
CA PRO A 171 -10.24 -18.12 -0.12
C PRO A 171 -11.03 -19.16 -0.92
N ARG A 172 -11.78 -18.73 -1.93
CA ARG A 172 -12.53 -19.59 -2.85
C ARG A 172 -11.64 -20.61 -3.58
N VAL A 173 -10.44 -20.21 -4.01
CA VAL A 173 -9.51 -21.10 -4.71
C VAL A 173 -8.94 -22.15 -3.75
N ILE A 174 -8.68 -21.73 -2.51
CA ILE A 174 -8.14 -22.61 -1.46
C ILE A 174 -9.19 -23.66 -1.06
N GLU A 175 -10.43 -23.25 -0.79
CA GLU A 175 -11.54 -24.16 -0.44
C GLU A 175 -11.76 -25.21 -1.52
N GLN A 176 -11.73 -24.82 -2.79
CA GLN A 176 -11.89 -25.75 -3.91
C GLN A 176 -10.75 -26.77 -4.01
N THR A 177 -9.54 -26.38 -3.60
CA THR A 177 -8.35 -27.22 -3.67
C THR A 177 -8.30 -28.20 -2.51
N VAL A 178 -8.50 -27.72 -1.28
CA VAL A 178 -8.43 -28.52 -0.06
C VAL A 178 -9.72 -29.31 0.18
N ARG A 179 -10.84 -28.88 -0.41
CA ARG A 179 -12.19 -29.46 -0.23
C ARG A 179 -12.68 -29.46 1.22
N GLU A 180 -12.21 -28.50 2.00
CA GLU A 180 -12.58 -28.26 3.38
C GLU A 180 -13.05 -26.81 3.56
N LYS A 181 -13.82 -26.56 4.63
CA LYS A 181 -14.19 -25.19 5.01
C LYS A 181 -13.00 -24.52 5.68
N LEU A 182 -12.73 -23.28 5.29
CA LEU A 182 -11.68 -22.50 5.93
C LEU A 182 -12.10 -22.07 7.34
N PRO A 183 -11.14 -21.94 8.28
CA PRO A 183 -11.41 -21.42 9.61
C PRO A 183 -12.11 -20.06 9.60
N ALA A 184 -12.85 -19.75 10.65
CA ALA A 184 -13.41 -18.41 10.84
C ALA A 184 -12.27 -17.37 10.91
N GLY A 185 -12.43 -16.24 10.22
CA GLY A 185 -11.41 -15.20 10.18
C GLY A 185 -10.19 -15.53 9.32
N PHE A 186 -10.17 -16.66 8.59
CA PHE A 186 -9.07 -17.00 7.70
C PHE A 186 -8.75 -15.84 6.72
N GLN A 187 -7.46 -15.52 6.58
CA GLN A 187 -6.94 -14.39 5.79
C GLN A 187 -7.34 -12.99 6.26
N ARG A 188 -8.00 -12.83 7.41
CA ARG A 188 -8.23 -11.51 8.00
C ARG A 188 -6.95 -10.98 8.64
N SER A 189 -6.84 -9.66 8.78
CA SER A 189 -5.73 -9.00 9.45
C SER A 189 -5.45 -9.58 10.84
N GLU A 190 -6.49 -9.89 11.62
CA GLU A 190 -6.36 -10.47 12.96
C GLU A 190 -5.72 -11.87 12.90
N PHE A 191 -6.17 -12.70 11.95
CA PHE A 191 -5.57 -14.00 11.70
C PHE A 191 -4.10 -13.88 11.27
N LEU A 192 -3.78 -12.95 10.36
CA LEU A 192 -2.40 -12.74 9.91
C LEU A 192 -1.49 -12.22 11.03
N LEU A 193 -1.99 -11.35 11.90
CA LEU A 193 -1.25 -10.85 13.06
C LEU A 193 -0.92 -11.99 14.04
N GLU A 194 -1.89 -12.85 14.36
CA GLU A 194 -1.68 -14.03 15.20
C GLU A 194 -0.63 -15.01 14.64
N HIS A 195 -0.48 -15.06 13.31
CA HIS A 195 0.50 -15.92 12.62
C HIS A 195 1.82 -15.21 12.31
N GLY A 196 2.03 -13.99 12.80
CA GLY A 196 3.29 -13.26 12.66
C GLY A 196 3.57 -12.73 11.24
N ALA A 197 2.55 -12.61 10.40
CA ALA A 197 2.68 -12.03 9.05
C ALA A 197 2.54 -10.50 9.04
N LEU A 198 1.95 -9.92 10.09
CA LEU A 198 1.76 -8.49 10.28
C LEU A 198 2.42 -8.04 11.58
N ASP A 199 2.87 -6.80 11.62
CA ASP A 199 3.44 -6.18 12.83
C ASP A 199 2.36 -5.49 13.67
N MET A 200 1.34 -4.91 13.03
CA MET A 200 0.24 -4.24 13.72
C MET A 200 -1.00 -4.09 12.86
N ILE A 201 -2.14 -3.96 13.55
CA ILE A 201 -3.43 -3.58 12.96
C ILE A 201 -3.75 -2.17 13.43
N VAL A 202 -4.02 -1.26 12.51
CA VAL A 202 -4.23 0.15 12.80
C VAL A 202 -5.51 0.63 12.14
N SER A 203 -6.39 1.26 12.92
CA SER A 203 -7.62 1.82 12.39
C SER A 203 -7.31 2.96 11.42
N ARG A 204 -8.22 3.21 10.47
CA ARG A 204 -8.03 4.27 9.47
C ARG A 204 -7.89 5.66 10.10
N LEU A 205 -8.57 5.90 11.22
CA LEU A 205 -8.59 7.17 11.92
C LEU A 205 -7.23 7.47 12.57
N GLU A 206 -6.58 6.44 13.11
CA GLU A 206 -5.30 6.56 13.81
C GLU A 206 -4.09 6.40 12.87
N MET A 207 -4.30 5.90 11.65
CA MET A 207 -3.25 5.55 10.70
C MET A 207 -2.24 6.68 10.48
N ARG A 208 -2.72 7.92 10.32
CA ARG A 208 -1.87 9.09 10.11
C ARG A 208 -0.91 9.30 11.27
N ASP A 209 -1.44 9.29 12.49
CA ASP A 209 -0.67 9.57 13.71
C ASP A 209 0.27 8.41 14.05
N ARG A 210 -0.23 7.17 13.93
CA ARG A 210 0.54 5.97 14.25
C ARG A 210 1.73 5.78 13.32
N LEU A 211 1.54 5.97 12.00
CA LEU A 211 2.64 5.87 11.05
C LEU A 211 3.62 7.03 11.16
N ALA A 212 3.16 8.24 11.49
CA ALA A 212 4.06 9.36 11.77
C ALA A 212 4.99 9.05 12.96
N SER A 213 4.43 8.49 14.04
CA SER A 213 5.20 8.08 15.22
C SER A 213 6.16 6.94 14.92
N ALA A 214 5.75 5.93 14.15
CA ALA A 214 6.63 4.82 13.78
C ALA A 214 7.80 5.31 12.91
N LEU A 215 7.50 6.16 11.92
CA LEU A 215 8.52 6.74 11.05
C LEU A 215 9.48 7.65 11.80
N SER A 216 9.03 8.41 12.80
CA SER A 216 9.94 9.27 13.59
C SER A 216 10.96 8.43 14.37
N MET A 217 10.53 7.28 14.91
CA MET A 217 11.44 6.33 15.57
C MET A 217 12.44 5.73 14.57
N LEU A 218 11.98 5.31 13.40
CA LEU A 218 12.84 4.68 12.37
C LEU A 218 13.83 5.66 11.72
N THR A 219 13.50 6.95 11.68
CA THR A 219 14.32 8.00 11.06
C THR A 219 15.14 8.81 12.08
N GLY A 220 14.94 8.61 13.38
CA GLY A 220 15.53 9.45 14.43
C GLY A 220 15.02 10.90 14.42
N ALA A 221 13.89 11.16 13.75
CA ALA A 221 13.27 12.48 13.74
C ALA A 221 12.53 12.75 15.07
N PRO A 222 12.28 14.03 15.42
CA PRO A 222 11.45 14.37 16.57
C PRO A 222 10.07 13.70 16.48
N ALA A 223 9.54 13.31 17.64
CA ALA A 223 8.19 12.77 17.72
C ALA A 223 7.19 13.81 17.16
N PRO A 224 6.18 13.38 16.39
CA PRO A 224 5.14 14.28 15.93
C PRO A 224 4.36 14.86 17.12
N ALA A 225 3.83 16.07 16.97
CA ALA A 225 2.94 16.64 17.97
C ALA A 225 1.75 15.68 18.22
N PRO A 226 1.36 15.48 19.50
CA PRO A 226 0.26 14.60 19.86
C PRO A 226 -1.02 15.04 19.15
N SER A 227 -1.85 14.06 18.77
CA SER A 227 -3.18 14.37 18.23
C SER A 227 -4.06 15.02 19.31
N ALA A 228 -5.14 15.69 18.91
CA ALA A 228 -6.07 16.29 19.86
C ALA A 228 -6.68 15.25 20.83
N GLU A 229 -6.94 14.03 20.35
CA GLU A 229 -7.40 12.91 21.18
C GLU A 229 -6.30 12.43 22.14
N GLN A 230 -5.06 12.26 21.67
CA GLN A 230 -3.93 11.86 22.52
C GLN A 230 -3.58 12.91 23.59
N ALA A 231 -3.77 14.20 23.26
CA ALA A 231 -3.59 15.27 24.22
C ALA A 231 -4.71 15.28 25.28
N LEU A 232 -5.93 14.87 24.94
CA LEU A 232 -7.04 14.75 25.89
C LEU A 232 -6.86 13.55 26.82
N ASP A 233 -6.44 12.41 26.29
CA ASP A 233 -6.16 11.20 27.10
C ASP A 233 -4.97 11.41 28.04
N ALA A 234 -3.89 12.07 27.59
CA ALA A 234 -2.75 12.39 28.45
C ALA A 234 -3.12 13.30 29.63
N VAL A 235 -4.02 14.27 29.41
CA VAL A 235 -4.53 15.15 30.47
C VAL A 235 -5.47 14.40 31.42
N ALA A 236 -6.20 13.39 30.94
CA ALA A 236 -7.06 12.56 31.77
C ALA A 236 -6.25 11.58 32.64
N ASP A 237 -5.17 11.00 32.11
CA ASP A 237 -4.24 10.14 32.85
C ASP A 237 -3.48 10.93 33.93
N GLU A 238 -2.94 12.12 33.60
CA GLU A 238 -2.29 13.00 34.59
C GLU A 238 -3.25 13.42 35.72
N ALA A 239 -4.53 13.65 35.42
CA ALA A 239 -5.53 13.97 36.44
C ALA A 239 -5.94 12.78 37.34
N SER A 240 -5.64 11.55 36.91
CA SER A 240 -5.94 10.32 37.65
C SER A 240 -4.81 9.85 38.56
N ASP A 241 -3.55 10.19 38.23
CA ASP A 241 -2.37 9.91 39.06
C ASP A 241 -2.21 10.89 40.23
N ASP A 242 -2.88 12.05 40.18
CA ASP A 242 -2.89 13.08 41.24
C ASP A 242 -4.06 12.94 42.25
N ALA A 243 -4.87 11.87 42.17
CA ALA A 243 -6.06 11.62 43.01
C ALA A 243 -5.93 10.40 43.94
#